data_AF-A0A383AQV6-F1
#
_entry.id   AF-A0A383AQV6-F1
#
_cell.length_a   1.000
_cell.length_b   1.000
_cell.length_c   1.000
_cell.angle_alpha   90.00
_cell.angle_beta   90.00
_cell.angle_gamma   90.00
#
_symmetry.space_group_name_H-M   'P 1'
#
loop_
_entity.id
_entity.type
_entity.pdbx_description
1 polymer ?
#
loop_
_entity_poly.entity_id
_entity_poly.type
_entity_poly.pdbx_seq_one_letter_code
_entity_poly.pdbx_strand_id
1 'polypeptide(L)'
;MPFTPGHSGNPRGRPKGSRNKTSHAVRDWATGIVEDPTVQARLLADARAGKLHPSVMTALLAYAYGKPRDTASAEPMIPMSEIEDARRSLQVKLEHIRQTLDITST
;
A
#
# COMPACT_ATOMS: atom_id res chain seq x y z
N MET A 1 -2.91 18.26 42.20
CA MET A 1 -1.50 18.01 41.79
C MET A 1 -1.52 17.46 40.37
N PRO A 2 -0.80 18.04 39.41
CA PRO A 2 -0.76 17.51 38.05
C PRO A 2 0.02 16.19 38.01
N PHE A 3 -0.41 15.26 37.16
CA PHE A 3 0.29 14.00 36.92
C PHE A 3 1.61 14.27 36.19
N THR A 4 2.73 13.84 36.76
CA THR A 4 4.05 13.90 36.13
C THR A 4 4.36 12.56 35.44
N PRO A 5 4.53 12.52 34.10
CA PRO A 5 4.91 11.30 33.39
C PRO A 5 6.20 10.71 33.99
N GLY A 6 6.18 9.42 34.37
CA GLY A 6 7.33 8.73 34.97
C GLY A 6 7.29 8.56 36.49
N HIS A 7 6.40 9.26 37.21
CA HIS A 7 6.17 9.05 38.65
C HIS A 7 4.99 8.10 38.90
N SER A 8 5.05 6.89 38.34
CA SER A 8 4.26 5.80 38.93
C SER A 8 4.88 5.45 40.29
N GLY A 9 4.09 5.13 41.32
CA GLY A 9 4.58 4.73 42.66
C GLY A 9 5.52 3.50 42.68
N ASN A 10 5.87 2.94 41.52
CA ASN A 10 6.93 1.97 41.34
C ASN A 10 8.17 2.64 40.67
N PRO A 11 9.28 2.83 41.42
CA PRO A 11 10.51 3.45 40.90
C PRO A 11 11.23 2.63 39.81
N ARG A 12 10.84 1.37 39.60
CA ARG A 12 11.35 0.51 38.53
C ARG A 12 10.43 0.43 37.31
N GLY A 13 9.33 1.20 37.32
CA GLY A 13 8.31 1.19 36.28
C GLY A 13 7.61 -0.17 36.14
N ARG A 14 6.75 -0.28 35.14
CA ARG A 14 6.12 -1.55 34.78
C ARG A 14 7.20 -2.53 34.29
N PRO A 15 7.27 -3.78 34.78
CA PRO A 15 8.30 -4.74 34.37
C PRO A 15 8.36 -4.88 32.85
N LYS A 16 9.57 -4.79 32.28
CA LYS A 16 9.81 -4.96 30.84
C LYS A 16 9.30 -6.34 30.42
N GLY A 17 8.44 -6.39 29.41
CA GLY A 17 7.82 -7.63 28.92
C GLY A 17 6.56 -8.06 29.66
N SER A 18 6.11 -7.34 30.70
CA SER A 18 4.81 -7.65 31.31
C SER A 18 3.67 -7.40 30.30
N ARG A 19 2.99 -8.48 29.94
CA ARG A 19 1.89 -8.47 28.97
C ARG A 19 0.68 -7.74 29.53
N ASN A 20 -0.03 -7.00 28.67
CA ASN A 20 -1.31 -6.39 29.05
C ASN A 20 -2.36 -7.49 29.19
N LYS A 21 -2.69 -7.86 30.42
CA LYS A 21 -3.62 -8.98 30.72
C LYS A 21 -4.99 -8.78 30.05
N THR A 22 -5.50 -7.55 30.02
CA THR A 22 -6.78 -7.22 29.38
C THR A 22 -6.74 -7.48 27.88
N SER A 23 -5.67 -7.06 27.19
CA SER A 23 -5.53 -7.32 25.74
C SER A 23 -5.46 -8.80 25.41
N HIS A 24 -4.88 -9.62 26.29
CA HIS A 24 -4.85 -11.07 26.11
C HIS A 24 -6.22 -11.69 26.29
N ALA A 25 -6.94 -11.36 27.37
CA ALA A 25 -8.28 -11.89 27.59
C ALA A 25 -9.24 -11.54 26.44
N VAL A 26 -9.16 -10.31 25.93
CA VAL A 26 -9.95 -9.89 24.75
C VAL A 26 -9.56 -10.67 23.50
N ARG A 27 -8.26 -10.89 23.28
CA ARG A 27 -7.78 -11.71 22.15
C ARG A 27 -8.29 -13.14 22.26
N ASP A 28 -8.14 -13.78 23.42
CA ASP A 28 -8.53 -15.18 23.62
C ASP A 28 -10.04 -15.34 23.42
N TRP A 29 -10.84 -14.40 23.94
CA TRP A 29 -12.28 -14.37 23.71
C TRP A 29 -12.64 -14.18 22.23
N ALA A 30 -12.01 -13.24 21.53
CA ALA A 30 -12.26 -13.00 20.11
C ALA A 30 -11.86 -14.22 19.25
N THR A 31 -10.72 -14.87 19.57
CA THR A 31 -10.29 -16.11 18.93
C THR A 31 -11.34 -17.20 19.12
N GLY A 32 -11.86 -17.39 20.34
CA GLY A 32 -12.91 -18.38 20.60
C GLY A 32 -14.17 -18.18 19.77
N ILE A 33 -14.56 -16.94 19.49
CA ILE A 33 -15.69 -16.65 18.59
C ILE A 33 -15.38 -17.03 17.15
N VAL A 34 -14.20 -16.67 16.65
CA VAL A 34 -13.81 -16.89 15.23
C VAL A 34 -13.52 -18.36 14.95
N GLU A 35 -13.03 -19.11 15.94
CA GLU A 35 -12.76 -20.54 15.84
C GLU A 35 -13.99 -21.43 16.07
N ASP A 36 -15.11 -20.87 16.55
CA ASP A 36 -16.36 -21.60 16.68
C ASP A 36 -16.83 -22.15 15.31
N PRO A 37 -17.06 -23.47 15.17
CA PRO A 37 -17.44 -24.07 13.89
C PRO A 37 -18.73 -23.53 13.30
N THR A 38 -19.69 -23.13 14.14
CA THR A 38 -20.98 -22.56 13.71
C THR A 38 -20.78 -21.18 13.11
N VAL A 39 -19.91 -20.37 13.73
CA VAL A 39 -19.54 -19.05 13.21
C VAL A 39 -18.82 -19.18 11.86
N GLN A 40 -17.86 -20.10 11.76
CA GLN A 40 -17.14 -20.34 10.50
C GLN A 40 -18.05 -20.82 9.37
N ALA A 41 -18.97 -21.75 9.66
CA ALA A 41 -19.94 -22.23 8.68
C ALA A 41 -20.84 -21.10 8.17
N ARG A 42 -21.29 -20.20 9.05
CA ARG A 42 -22.08 -19.02 8.68
C ARG A 42 -21.27 -18.04 7.85
N LEU A 43 -20.04 -17.71 8.26
CA LEU A 43 -19.16 -16.82 7.50
C LEU A 43 -18.92 -17.33 6.08
N LEU A 44 -18.74 -18.64 5.92
CA LEU A 44 -18.59 -19.27 4.60
C LEU A 44 -19.88 -19.17 3.77
N ALA A 45 -21.05 -19.39 4.39
CA ALA A 45 -22.34 -19.24 3.72
C ALA A 45 -22.57 -17.79 3.27
N ASP A 46 -22.28 -16.82 4.12
CA ASP A 46 -22.40 -15.40 3.80
C ASP A 46 -21.40 -14.97 2.72
N ALA A 47 -20.19 -15.54 2.72
CA ALA A 47 -19.20 -15.31 1.66
C ALA A 47 -19.75 -15.77 0.30
N ARG A 48 -20.31 -16.98 0.24
CA ARG A 48 -20.92 -17.55 -0.96
C ARG A 48 -22.15 -16.76 -1.42
N ALA A 49 -22.91 -16.20 -0.48
CA ALA A 49 -24.07 -15.38 -0.76
C ALA A 49 -23.73 -13.91 -1.09
N GLY A 50 -22.45 -13.51 -1.03
CA GLY A 50 -22.04 -12.12 -1.26
C GLY A 50 -22.45 -11.13 -0.17
N LYS A 51 -22.71 -11.63 1.05
CA LYS A 51 -23.17 -10.82 2.20
C LYS A 51 -22.04 -10.37 3.13
N LEU A 52 -20.82 -10.86 2.91
CA LEU A 52 -19.67 -10.40 3.69
C LEU A 52 -19.44 -8.91 3.48
N HIS A 53 -19.10 -8.21 4.55
CA HIS A 53 -18.71 -6.81 4.47
C HIS A 53 -17.50 -6.64 3.53
N PRO A 54 -17.47 -5.61 2.66
CA PRO A 54 -16.42 -5.45 1.65
C PRO A 54 -14.99 -5.47 2.22
N SER A 55 -14.77 -4.90 3.41
CA SER A 55 -13.45 -4.91 4.06
C SER A 55 -12.94 -6.32 4.36
N VAL A 56 -13.83 -7.27 4.68
CA VAL A 56 -13.49 -8.67 4.94
C VAL A 56 -13.07 -9.33 3.63
N MET A 57 -13.81 -9.09 2.54
CA MET A 57 -13.45 -9.61 1.21
C MET A 57 -12.09 -9.08 0.76
N THR A 58 -11.83 -7.77 0.91
CA THR A 58 -10.52 -7.17 0.60
C THR A 58 -9.40 -7.82 1.41
N ALA A 59 -9.63 -8.07 2.71
CA ALA A 59 -8.65 -8.75 3.55
C ALA A 59 -8.40 -10.20 3.07
N LEU A 60 -9.44 -10.96 2.76
CA LEU A 60 -9.31 -12.34 2.25
C LEU A 60 -8.53 -12.39 0.93
N LEU A 61 -8.84 -11.50 -0.01
CA LEU A 61 -8.09 -11.38 -1.27
C LEU A 61 -6.62 -11.07 -1.02
N ALA A 62 -6.33 -10.16 -0.08
CA ALA A 62 -4.96 -9.82 0.30
C ALA A 62 -4.19 -11.00 0.91
N TYR A 63 -4.86 -11.86 1.69
CA TYR A 63 -4.24 -13.08 2.24
C TYR A 63 -4.06 -14.18 1.18
N ALA A 64 -5.01 -14.32 0.25
CA ALA A 64 -4.98 -15.36 -0.78
C ALA A 64 -4.00 -15.05 -1.92
N TYR A 65 -3.96 -13.79 -2.36
CA TYR A 65 -3.23 -13.37 -3.57
C TYR A 65 -2.16 -12.30 -3.31
N GLY A 66 -2.05 -11.83 -2.07
CA GLY A 66 -1.19 -10.71 -1.71
C GLY A 66 -1.91 -9.36 -1.84
N LYS A 67 -1.35 -8.34 -1.21
CA LYS A 67 -1.85 -6.96 -1.38
C LYS A 67 -1.47 -6.45 -2.77
N PRO A 68 -2.38 -5.72 -3.45
CA PRO A 68 -2.00 -4.94 -4.62
C PRO A 68 -0.75 -4.11 -4.29
N ARG A 69 0.23 -4.13 -5.18
CA ARG A 69 1.41 -3.29 -5.01
C ARG A 69 0.98 -1.84 -5.17
N ASP A 70 1.29 -1.01 -4.18
CA ASP A 70 1.16 0.46 -4.28
C ASP A 70 2.19 1.08 -5.23
N THR A 71 2.97 0.26 -5.93
CA THR A 71 3.89 0.73 -6.97
C THR A 71 3.06 1.18 -8.16
N ALA A 72 2.67 2.45 -8.15
CA ALA A 72 2.78 3.24 -9.36
C ALA A 72 4.26 3.16 -9.76
N SER A 73 4.63 2.13 -10.52
CA SER A 73 5.71 2.25 -11.48
C SER A 73 5.22 3.26 -12.52
N ALA A 74 5.09 4.52 -12.10
CA ALA A 74 5.07 5.61 -13.03
C ALA A 74 6.41 5.51 -13.72
N GLU A 75 6.40 5.16 -15.00
CA GLU A 75 7.53 5.47 -15.85
C GLU A 75 7.95 6.91 -15.54
N PRO A 76 9.26 7.20 -15.48
CA PRO A 76 9.71 8.56 -15.19
C PRO A 76 8.99 9.49 -16.15
N MET A 77 8.15 10.36 -15.58
CA MET A 77 7.36 11.31 -16.35
C MET A 77 8.35 12.25 -17.03
N ILE A 78 8.57 12.06 -18.32
CA ILE A 78 9.47 12.91 -19.10
C ILE A 78 8.85 14.32 -19.07
N PRO A 79 9.53 15.32 -18.51
CA PRO A 79 9.00 16.67 -18.46
C PRO A 79 8.83 17.23 -19.88
N MET A 80 7.77 18.01 -20.10
CA MET A 80 7.44 18.55 -21.43
C MET A 80 8.60 19.34 -22.06
N SER A 81 9.45 19.96 -21.24
CA SER A 81 10.66 20.66 -21.70
C SER A 81 11.65 19.74 -22.40
N GLU A 82 11.88 18.52 -21.90
CA GLU A 82 12.77 17.56 -22.54
C GLU A 82 12.22 17.09 -23.88
N ILE A 83 10.89 16.98 -23.99
CA ILE A 83 10.20 16.65 -25.24
C ILE A 83 10.35 17.79 -26.26
N GLU A 84 10.20 19.04 -25.82
CA GLU A 84 10.35 20.23 -26.67
C GLU A 84 11.78 20.41 -27.17
N ASP A 85 12.78 20.17 -26.31
CA ASP A 85 14.20 20.25 -26.67
C ASP A 85 14.59 19.16 -27.67
N ALA A 86 14.07 17.94 -27.49
CA ALA A 86 14.26 16.85 -28.45
C ALA A 86 13.62 17.18 -29.81
N ARG A 87 12.41 17.76 -29.81
CA ARG A 87 11.72 18.19 -31.04
C ARG A 87 12.50 19.27 -31.77
N ARG A 88 12.99 20.29 -31.06
CA ARG A 88 13.81 21.36 -31.65
C ARG A 88 15.09 20.81 -32.25
N SER A 89 15.76 19.91 -31.53
CA SER A 89 16.98 19.24 -32.00
C SER A 89 16.74 18.42 -33.29
N LEU A 90 15.59 17.73 -33.39
CA LEU A 90 15.22 16.99 -34.61
C LEU A 90 14.95 17.91 -35.80
N GLN A 91 14.29 19.05 -35.58
CA GLN A 91 14.04 20.02 -36.64
C GLN A 91 15.33 20.56 -37.25
N VAL A 92 16.30 20.93 -36.42
CA VAL A 92 17.62 21.39 -36.88
C VAL A 92 18.35 20.31 -37.68
N LYS A 93 18.32 19.06 -37.21
CA LYS A 93 18.94 17.93 -37.94
C LYS A 93 18.28 17.69 -39.31
N LEU A 94 16.96 17.75 -39.37
CA LEU A 94 16.21 17.57 -40.62
C LEU A 94 16.49 18.71 -41.60
N GLU A 95 16.57 19.95 -41.13
CA GLU A 95 16.89 21.10 -41.96
C GLU A 95 18.32 20.99 -42.52
N HIS A 96 19.27 20.58 -41.69
CA HIS A 96 20.64 20.34 -42.14
C HIS A 96 20.72 19.26 -43.21
N ILE A 97 20.01 18.14 -43.04
CA ILE A 97 19.93 17.07 -44.04
C ILE A 97 19.32 17.57 -45.35
N ARG A 98 18.28 18.41 -45.28
CA ARG A 98 17.65 18.96 -46.48
C ARG A 98 18.63 19.87 -47.24
N GLN A 99 19.34 20.74 -46.53
CA GLN A 99 20.34 21.63 -47.12
C GLN A 99 21.49 20.85 -47.77
N THR A 100 21.98 19.78 -47.16
CA THR A 100 23.06 18.97 -47.75
C THR A 100 22.60 18.24 -49.01
N LEU A 101 21.35 17.75 -49.06
CA LEU A 101 20.78 17.12 -50.25
C LEU A 101 20.59 18.11 -51.40
N ASP A 102 20.16 19.35 -51.10
CA ASP A 102 20.01 20.41 -52.10
C ASP A 102 21.38 20.84 -52.68
N ILE A 103 22.41 20.94 -51.85
CA ILE A 103 23.79 21.29 -52.28
C ILE A 103 24.43 20.18 -53.13
N THR A 104 24.13 18.91 -52.85
CA THR A 104 24.72 17.76 -53.57
C THR A 104 24.01 17.48 -54.91
N SER A 105 22.85 18.09 -55.15
CA SER A 105 22.05 17.93 -56.38
C SER A 105 22.28 19.04 -57.42
N THR A 106 23.24 19.94 -57.17
CA THR A 106 23.67 21.01 -58.09
C THR A 106 25.07 20.72 -58.61
#